data_AF-A0A5R8YHN9-F1
#
_entry.id   AF-A0A5R8YHN9-F1
#
_cell.length_a   1.000
_cell.length_b   1.000
_cell.length_c   1.000
_cell.angle_alpha   90.00
_cell.angle_beta   90.00
_cell.angle_gamma   90.00
#
_symmetry.space_group_name_H-M   'P 1'
#
loop_
_entity.id
_entity.type
_entity.pdbx_description
1 polymer ?
#
loop_
_entity_poly.entity_id
_entity_poly.type
_entity_poly.pdbx_seq_one_letter_code
_entity_poly.pdbx_strand_id
1 'polypeptide(L)' 'MKVTESVALARINKMGLKPAGTTTGEGKCRGLVVSQSPAAGTRKPEGSVVKFVVQLKPCPSASPSATPSPSPARTPAP' A
#
# COMPACT_ATOMS: atom_id res chain seq x y z
N MET A 1 -5.17 -5.88 13.63
CA MET A 1 -5.64 -4.80 12.73
C MET A 1 -4.56 -4.49 11.70
N LYS A 2 -4.88 -4.47 10.41
CA LYS A 2 -3.93 -4.16 9.33
C LYS A 2 -3.78 -2.63 9.24
N VAL A 3 -2.63 -2.09 9.62
CA VAL A 3 -2.36 -0.64 9.53
C VAL A 3 -1.66 -0.35 8.20
N THR A 4 -2.20 0.60 7.43
CA THR A 4 -1.55 1.11 6.21
C THR A 4 -0.63 2.27 6.55
N GLU A 5 0.34 2.53 5.68
CA GLU A 5 1.28 3.65 5.84
C GLU A 5 0.56 4.97 6.10
N SER A 6 -0.49 5.26 5.33
CA SER A 6 -1.27 6.50 5.48
C SER A 6 -1.89 6.65 6.88
N VAL A 7 -2.37 5.55 7.46
CA VAL A 7 -2.92 5.56 8.83
C VAL A 7 -1.82 5.75 9.86
N ALA A 8 -0.65 5.13 9.66
CA ALA A 8 0.50 5.33 10.52
C ALA A 8 0.96 6.80 10.49
N LEU A 9 1.15 7.36 9.29
CA LEU A 9 1.54 8.76 9.09
C LEU A 9 0.53 9.74 9.71
N ALA A 10 -0.76 9.53 9.49
CA ALA A 10 -1.80 10.38 10.06
C ALA A 10 -1.75 10.39 11.59
N ARG A 11 -1.55 9.24 12.23
CA ARG A 11 -1.41 9.14 13.69
C ARG A 11 -0.12 9.80 14.19
N ILE A 12 1.00 9.56 13.52
CA ILE A 12 2.31 10.11 13.87
C ILE A 12 2.25 11.64 13.79
N ASN A 13 1.76 12.20 12.68
CA ASN A 13 1.63 13.64 12.49
C ASN A 13 0.66 14.26 13.50
N LYS A 14 -0.48 13.60 13.77
CA LYS A 14 -1.45 14.04 14.78
C LYS A 14 -0.91 14.06 16.21
N MET A 15 0.12 13.27 16.50
CA MET A 15 0.82 13.28 17.79
C MET A 15 2.04 14.19 17.82
N GLY A 16 2.30 15.00 16.78
CA GLY A 16 3.50 15.84 16.71
C GLY A 16 4.81 15.05 16.59
N LEU A 17 4.73 13.78 16.15
CA LEU A 17 5.87 12.88 16.01
C LEU A 17 6.44 12.93 14.59
N LYS A 18 7.70 12.52 14.42
CA LYS A 18 8.38 12.47 13.12
C LYS A 18 8.31 11.07 12.51
N PRO A 19 7.66 10.87 11.35
CA PRO A 19 7.64 9.58 10.68
C PRO A 19 8.96 9.28 9.99
N ALA A 20 9.52 8.09 10.21
CA ALA A 20 10.67 7.56 9.49
C ALA A 20 10.32 6.20 8.88
N GLY A 21 9.88 6.22 7.63
CA GLY A 21 9.52 5.02 6.89
C GLY A 21 10.69 4.47 6.10
N THR A 22 10.89 3.16 6.15
CA THR A 22 11.71 2.43 5.18
C THR A 22 10.80 1.49 4.40
N THR A 23 10.89 1.56 3.09
CA THR A 23 10.15 0.68 2.18
C THR A 23 11.05 -0.47 1.75
N THR A 24 10.53 -1.70 1.82
CA THR A 24 11.25 -2.91 1.38
C THR A 24 10.39 -3.68 0.37
N GLY A 25 11.02 -4.19 -0.70
CA GLY A 25 10.36 -4.92 -1.80
C GLY A 25 10.37 -4.18 -3.14
N GLU A 26 10.18 -4.91 -4.24
CA GLU A 26 10.22 -4.41 -5.63
C GLU A 26 8.85 -3.90 -6.16
N GLY A 27 7.98 -3.46 -5.26
CA GLY A 27 6.64 -2.98 -5.62
C GLY A 27 6.57 -1.47 -5.83
N LYS A 28 5.74 -0.99 -6.78
CA LYS A 28 5.41 0.45 -6.89
C LYS A 28 4.15 0.85 -6.11
N CYS A 29 3.40 -0.11 -5.58
CA CYS A 29 2.16 0.15 -4.85
C CYS A 29 2.38 0.19 -3.34
N ARG A 30 1.61 1.08 -2.68
CA ARG A 30 1.65 1.25 -1.22
C ARG A 30 1.38 -0.08 -0.51
N GLY A 31 2.33 -0.42 0.34
CA GLY A 31 2.37 -1.65 1.09
C GLY A 31 1.51 -1.68 2.35
N LEU A 32 1.57 -2.80 3.07
CA LEU A 32 1.17 -2.82 4.48
C LEU A 32 2.39 -2.54 5.35
N VAL A 33 2.17 -1.88 6.48
CA VAL A 33 3.19 -1.77 7.53
C VAL A 33 3.35 -3.15 8.15
N VAL A 34 4.51 -3.76 7.93
CA VAL A 34 4.84 -5.09 8.47
C VAL A 34 5.56 -5.00 9.80
N SER A 35 6.22 -3.88 10.06
CA SER A 35 6.88 -3.62 11.32
C SER A 35 6.84 -2.14 11.64
N GLN A 36 6.60 -1.81 12.90
CA GLN A 36 6.53 -0.44 13.39
C GLN A 36 7.13 -0.42 14.79
N SER A 37 8.08 0.49 15.01
CA SER A 37 8.73 0.74 16.29
C SER A 37 8.86 2.24 16.53
N PRO A 38 8.21 2.79 17.57
CA PRO A 38 7.37 2.10 18.58
C PRO A 38 5.98 1.70 18.06
N ALA A 39 5.39 0.68 18.70
CA ALA A 39 4.07 0.15 18.36
C ALA A 39 2.95 1.20 18.45
N ALA A 40 1.86 0.98 17.73
CA ALA A 40 0.73 1.89 17.75
C ALA A 40 0.13 1.98 19.15
N GLY A 41 -0.05 3.20 19.67
CA GLY A 41 -0.55 3.44 21.02
C GLY A 41 0.55 3.62 22.08
N THR A 42 1.83 3.46 21.72
CA THR A 42 2.93 3.84 22.62
C THR A 42 2.99 5.37 22.77
N ARG A 43 2.97 5.87 24.00
CA ARG A 43 3.22 7.29 24.29
C ARG A 43 4.71 7.58 24.13
N LYS A 44 5.03 8.53 23.26
CA LYS A 44 6.36 9.11 23.07
C LYS A 44 6.27 10.62 23.26
N PRO A 45 7.36 11.28 23.71
CA PRO A 45 7.42 12.72 23.71
C PRO A 45 7.33 13.26 22.28
N GLU A 46 6.68 14.41 22.13
CA GLU A 46 6.55 15.12 20.86
C GLU A 46 7.93 15.34 20.21
N GLY A 47 7.98 15.27 18.88
CA GLY A 47 9.23 15.31 18.12
C GLY A 47 10.02 14.00 18.07
N SER A 48 9.61 12.95 18.78
CA SER A 48 10.24 11.63 18.64
C SER A 48 10.03 11.02 17.25
N VAL A 49 11.03 10.24 16.82
CA VAL A 49 11.00 9.55 15.53
C VAL A 49 10.33 8.18 15.67
N VAL A 50 9.38 7.89 14.78
CA VAL A 50 8.72 6.59 14.66
C VAL A 50 9.24 5.88 13.43
N LYS A 51 9.97 4.78 13.65
CA LYS A 51 10.50 3.95 12.57
C LYS A 51 9.47 2.91 12.16
N PHE A 52 9.22 2.79 10.86
CA PHE A 52 8.31 1.77 10.34
C PHE A 52 8.81 1.19 9.03
N VAL A 53 8.50 -0.08 8.80
CA VAL A 53 8.86 -0.84 7.61
C VAL A 53 7.59 -1.15 6.84
N VAL A 54 7.55 -0.65 5.61
CA VAL A 54 6.43 -0.87 4.69
C VAL A 54 6.88 -1.89 3.65
N GLN A 55 6.13 -2.97 3.52
CA GLN A 55 6.40 -3.97 2.50
C GLN A 55 5.66 -3.61 1.21
N LEU A 56 6.41 -3.10 0.24
CA LEU A 56 5.90 -2.80 -1.10
C LEU A 56 5.42 -4.08 -1.77
N LYS A 57 4.33 -3.96 -2.53
CA LYS A 57 3.80 -5.06 -3.31
C LYS A 57 3.80 -4.69 -4.78
N PRO A 58 4.03 -5.66 -5.69
CA PRO A 58 3.77 -5.45 -7.10
C PRO A 58 2.36 -4.86 -7.22
N CYS A 59 2.24 -3.70 -7.87
CA CYS A 59 0.91 -3.23 -8.24
C CYS A 59 0.28 -4.35 -9.06
N PRO A 60 -1.01 -4.67 -8.87
CA PRO A 60 -1.72 -5.36 -9.93
C PRO A 60 -1.57 -4.46 -11.14
N SER A 61 -0.67 -4.84 -12.06
CA SER A 61 -0.69 -4.27 -13.39
C SER A 61 -2.13 -4.46 -13.81
N ALA A 62 -2.81 -3.36 -14.15
CA ALA A 62 -4.08 -3.47 -14.84
C ALA A 62 -3.73 -4.19 -16.14
N SER A 63 -3.72 -5.53 -16.09
CA SER A 63 -3.72 -6.36 -17.27
C SER A 63 -4.98 -5.88 -17.98
N PRO A 64 -4.84 -5.15 -19.12
CA PRO A 64 -6.02 -4.70 -19.80
C PRO A 64 -6.80 -5.97 -20.08
N SER A 65 -8.00 -6.03 -19.52
CA SER A 65 -8.98 -7.07 -19.76
C SER A 65 -8.84 -7.44 -21.23
N ALA A 66 -8.35 -8.65 -21.51
CA ALA A 66 -8.44 -9.20 -22.85
C ALA A 66 -9.91 -9.05 -23.18
N THR A 67 -10.24 -8.20 -24.14
CA THR A 67 -11.58 -8.18 -24.71
C THR A 67 -11.79 -9.63 -25.13
N PRO A 68 -12.70 -10.42 -24.52
CA PRO A 68 -13.17 -11.55 -25.27
C PRO A 68 -13.91 -10.88 -26.42
N SER A 69 -13.28 -10.82 -27.59
CA SER A 69 -14.05 -10.68 -28.82
C SER A 69 -14.83 -11.99 -28.91
N PRO A 70 -16.15 -12.03 -28.65
CA PRO A 70 -16.89 -13.22 -29.00
C PRO A 70 -16.89 -13.30 -30.53
N SER A 71 -16.06 -14.19 -31.06
CA SER A 71 -16.31 -14.82 -32.36
C SER A 71 -17.72 -15.41 -32.33
N PRO A 72 -18.51 -15.34 -33.41
CA PRO A 72 -18.23 -16.22 -34.53
C PRO A 72 -18.39 -15.58 -35.92
N ALA A 73 -17.54 -16.05 -36.83
CA ALA A 73 -17.86 -16.10 -38.24
C ALA A 73 -19.16 -16.91 -38.46
N ARG A 74 -20.16 -16.31 -39.11
CA ARG A 74 -21.07 -16.91 -40.12
C ARG A 74 -22.28 -16.01 -40.29
N THR A 75 -22.29 -15.25 -41.39
CA THR A 75 -23.55 -14.82 -42.02
C THR A 75 -23.99 -15.98 -42.92
N PRO A 76 -25.12 -16.65 -42.67
CA PRO A 76 -25.70 -17.57 -43.65
C PRO A 76 -26.14 -16.79 -44.91
N ALA A 77 -25.94 -17.44 -46.05
CA ALA A 77 -26.04 -16.98 -47.45
C ALA A 77 -27.40 -16.37 -47.88
N PRO A 78 -27.45 -15.66 -49.03
CA PRO A 78 -28.67 -15.08 -49.61
C PRO A 78 -29.69 -16.12 -50.11
#